data_AF-A0A8J9V177-F1
#
_entry.id   AF-A0A8J9V177-F1
#
_cell.length_a   1.000
_cell.length_b   1.000
_cell.length_c   1.000
_cell.angle_alpha   90.00
_cell.angle_beta   90.00
_cell.angle_gamma   90.00
#
_symmetry.space_group_name_H-M   'P 1'
#
loop_
_entity.id
_entity.type
_entity.pdbx_description
1 polymer ?
#
loop_
_entity_poly.entity_id
_entity_poly.type
_entity_poly.pdbx_seq_one_letter_code
_entity_poly.pdbx_strand_id
1 'polypeptide(L)'
;MEAESSRPLLLITREEIFKTREFYDLDEQKIKEFIDAIKEWCKKQEHLVEASKYLTHDIIERLIYQSRGSLEATKTKIDRLFTTRGLLPQIVANKSPEEFEDFLQNLFVYANTP
;
A
#
# COMPACT_ATOMS: atom_id res chain seq x y z
N MET A 1 21.95 -5.88 10.87
CA MET A 1 21.43 -6.56 9.67
C MET A 1 21.35 -5.53 8.58
N GLU A 2 22.32 -5.52 7.68
CA GLU A 2 22.26 -4.69 6.48
C GLU A 2 21.15 -5.27 5.60
N ALA A 3 20.12 -4.48 5.32
CA ALA A 3 19.03 -4.88 4.45
C ALA A 3 19.60 -5.17 3.06
N GLU A 4 19.71 -6.45 2.70
CA GLU A 4 20.17 -6.85 1.38
C GLU A 4 19.33 -6.17 0.31
N SER A 5 20.05 -5.38 -0.48
CA SER A 5 19.60 -4.53 -1.58
C SER A 5 18.51 -5.16 -2.44
N SER A 6 17.31 -4.56 -2.38
CA SER A 6 16.36 -4.30 -3.47
C SER A 6 16.35 -5.26 -4.68
N ARG A 7 16.36 -6.57 -4.46
CA ARG A 7 16.06 -7.53 -5.54
C ARG A 7 14.55 -7.65 -5.69
N PRO A 8 13.98 -7.33 -6.87
CA PRO A 8 12.55 -7.47 -7.07
C PRO A 8 12.16 -8.95 -7.00
N LEU A 9 11.08 -9.25 -6.27
CA LEU A 9 10.53 -10.62 -6.17
C LEU A 9 10.01 -11.12 -7.53
N LEU A 10 9.62 -10.20 -8.41
CA LEU A 10 9.12 -10.47 -9.76
C LEU A 10 9.79 -9.52 -10.75
N LEU A 11 10.27 -10.07 -11.87
CA LEU A 11 10.74 -9.28 -13.00
C LEU A 11 9.52 -8.83 -13.80
N ILE A 12 9.19 -7.54 -13.70
CA ILE A 12 8.10 -6.93 -14.46
C ILE A 12 8.69 -6.27 -15.70
N THR A 13 8.30 -6.75 -16.87
CA THR A 13 8.71 -6.20 -18.16
C THR A 13 7.94 -4.93 -18.50
N ARG A 14 8.51 -4.08 -19.37
CA ARG A 14 7.82 -2.87 -19.87
C ARG A 14 6.53 -3.21 -20.61
N GLU A 15 6.49 -4.36 -21.29
CA GLU A 15 5.31 -4.81 -22.03
C GLU A 15 4.14 -5.15 -21.08
N GLU A 16 4.40 -5.80 -19.94
CA GLU A 16 3.37 -6.08 -18.95
C GLU A 16 2.81 -4.81 -18.32
N ILE A 17 3.66 -3.81 -18.06
CA ILE A 17 3.23 -2.49 -17.59
C ILE A 17 2.33 -1.84 -18.65
N PHE A 18 2.74 -1.85 -19.92
CA PHE A 18 1.97 -1.27 -21.01
C PHE A 18 0.60 -1.94 -21.17
N LYS A 19 0.55 -3.28 -21.19
CA LYS A 19 -0.71 -4.04 -21.26
C LYS A 19 -1.64 -3.75 -20.08
N THR A 20 -1.08 -3.63 -18.87
CA THR A 20 -1.87 -3.30 -17.68
C THR A 20 -2.46 -1.90 -17.77
N ARG A 21 -1.67 -0.94 -18.27
CA ARG A 21 -2.10 0.44 -18.49
C ARG A 21 -3.22 0.52 -19.54
N GLU A 22 -3.02 -0.12 -20.68
CA GLU A 22 -4.04 -0.23 -21.74
C GLU A 22 -5.34 -0.88 -21.23
N PHE A 23 -5.23 -1.97 -20.46
CA PHE A 23 -6.40 -2.68 -19.90
C PHE A 23 -7.26 -1.81 -18.97
N TYR A 24 -6.66 -0.87 -18.24
CA TYR A 24 -7.38 0.06 -17.36
C TYR A 24 -7.63 1.44 -17.98
N ASP A 25 -7.37 1.62 -19.29
CA ASP A 25 -7.44 2.92 -19.96
C ASP A 25 -6.62 3.99 -19.22
N LEU A 26 -5.40 3.62 -18.82
CA LEU A 26 -4.43 4.48 -18.18
C LEU A 26 -3.30 4.78 -19.15
N ASP A 27 -2.93 6.05 -19.27
CA ASP A 27 -1.68 6.46 -19.88
C ASP A 27 -0.76 7.09 -18.82
N GLU A 28 0.48 7.41 -19.23
CA GLU A 28 1.47 7.99 -18.33
C GLU A 28 1.04 9.35 -17.77
N GLN A 29 0.31 10.15 -18.55
CA GLN A 29 -0.17 11.45 -18.13
C GLN A 29 -1.29 11.32 -17.09
N LYS A 30 -2.28 10.46 -17.34
CA LYS A 30 -3.41 10.17 -16.43
C LYS A 30 -2.92 9.60 -15.10
N ILE A 31 -1.91 8.73 -15.13
CA ILE A 31 -1.25 8.24 -13.89
C ILE A 31 -0.64 9.40 -13.11
N LYS A 32 0.12 10.28 -13.78
CA LYS A 32 0.72 11.44 -13.13
C LYS A 32 -0.32 12.37 -12.53
N GLU A 33 -1.38 12.67 -13.27
CA GLU A 33 -2.52 13.48 -12.81
C GLU A 33 -3.18 12.86 -11.58
N PHE A 34 -3.38 11.53 -11.57
CA PHE A 34 -3.93 10.84 -10.40
C PHE A 34 -3.01 10.89 -9.19
N ILE A 35 -1.71 10.71 -9.39
CA ILE A 35 -0.73 10.78 -8.31
C ILE A 35 -0.72 12.19 -7.69
N ASP A 36 -0.73 13.23 -8.52
CA ASP A 36 -0.76 14.62 -8.05
C ASP A 36 -2.09 14.93 -7.32
N ALA A 37 -3.22 14.46 -7.86
CA ALA A 37 -4.52 14.60 -7.22
C ALA A 37 -4.59 13.87 -5.87
N ILE A 38 -3.99 12.69 -5.75
CA ILE A 38 -3.91 11.92 -4.50
C ILE A 38 -3.04 12.65 -3.48
N LYS A 39 -1.84 13.11 -3.88
CA LYS A 39 -0.95 13.85 -2.98
C LYS A 39 -1.61 15.12 -2.46
N GLU A 40 -2.30 15.85 -3.32
CA GLU A 40 -2.99 17.06 -2.93
C GLU A 40 -4.21 16.78 -2.05
N TRP A 41 -4.95 15.71 -2.32
CA TRP A 41 -6.02 15.24 -1.44
C TRP A 41 -5.49 14.86 -0.05
N CYS A 42 -4.38 14.11 0.04
CA CYS A 42 -3.77 13.72 1.32
C CYS A 42 -3.40 14.93 2.19
N LYS A 43 -2.88 16.02 1.60
CA LYS A 43 -2.57 17.25 2.35
C LYS A 43 -3.81 17.92 2.97
N LYS A 44 -4.99 17.71 2.38
CA LYS A 44 -6.26 18.27 2.85
C LYS A 44 -6.90 17.41 3.94
N GLN A 45 -6.45 16.17 4.12
CA GLN A 45 -6.95 15.26 5.16
C GLN A 45 -6.00 15.31 6.36
N GLU A 46 -6.45 15.90 7.47
CA GLU A 46 -5.64 16.08 8.69
C GLU A 46 -5.01 14.76 9.17
N HIS A 47 -5.78 13.67 9.17
CA HIS A 47 -5.34 12.35 9.61
C HIS A 47 -4.37 11.64 8.65
N LEU A 48 -4.17 12.17 7.44
CA LEU A 48 -3.25 11.60 6.45
C LEU A 48 -1.97 12.43 6.25
N VAL A 49 -1.88 13.67 6.77
CA VAL A 49 -0.75 14.56 6.50
C VAL A 49 0.60 13.89 6.83
N GLU A 50 0.72 13.33 8.03
CA GLU A 50 1.95 12.66 8.47
C GLU A 50 2.19 11.32 7.76
N ALA A 51 1.14 10.52 7.61
CA ALA A 51 1.21 9.21 6.97
C ALA A 51 1.56 9.29 5.48
N SER A 52 1.10 10.35 4.79
CA SER A 52 1.30 10.56 3.36
C SER A 52 2.77 10.79 2.98
N LYS A 53 3.64 11.16 3.94
CA LYS A 53 5.08 11.28 3.74
C LYS A 53 5.74 9.96 3.31
N TYR A 54 5.12 8.83 3.66
CA TYR A 54 5.59 7.49 3.30
C TYR A 54 4.99 6.97 1.97
N LEU A 55 4.03 7.69 1.37
CA LEU A 55 3.46 7.35 0.07
C LEU A 55 4.38 7.85 -1.06
N THR A 56 5.37 7.03 -1.41
CA THR A 56 6.22 7.29 -2.59
C THR A 56 5.40 7.20 -3.87
N HIS A 57 5.93 7.77 -4.96
CA HIS A 57 5.33 7.71 -6.29
C HIS A 57 4.95 6.27 -6.66
N ASP A 58 5.90 5.34 -6.53
CA ASP A 58 5.71 3.93 -6.88
C ASP A 58 4.63 3.24 -6.03
N ILE A 59 4.50 3.62 -4.75
CA ILE A 59 3.44 3.08 -3.88
C ILE A 59 2.07 3.56 -4.37
N ILE A 60 1.94 4.85 -4.67
CA ILE A 60 0.67 5.41 -5.16
C ILE A 60 0.31 4.79 -6.51
N GLU A 61 1.26 4.67 -7.44
CA GLU A 61 1.03 4.05 -8.74
C GLU A 61 0.55 2.58 -8.60
N ARG A 62 1.17 1.80 -7.71
CA ARG A 62 0.70 0.43 -7.41
C ARG A 62 -0.71 0.42 -6.83
N LEU A 63 -1.06 1.37 -5.97
CA LEU A 63 -2.41 1.48 -5.41
C LEU A 63 -3.46 1.85 -6.47
N ILE A 64 -3.08 2.64 -7.49
CA ILE A 64 -3.93 2.93 -8.66
C ILE A 64 -4.22 1.64 -9.43
N TYR A 65 -3.19 0.83 -9.72
CA TYR A 65 -3.39 -0.46 -10.39
C TYR A 65 -4.26 -1.42 -9.58
N GLN A 66 -4.01 -1.53 -8.27
CA GLN A 66 -4.84 -2.34 -7.37
C GLN A 66 -6.29 -1.85 -7.24
N SER A 67 -6.55 -0.60 -7.61
CA SER A 67 -7.86 0.04 -7.62
C SER A 67 -8.45 0.13 -9.03
N ARG A 68 -7.89 -0.64 -9.97
CA ARG A 68 -8.37 -0.76 -11.36
C ARG A 68 -8.44 0.59 -12.08
N GLY A 69 -7.50 1.49 -11.81
CA GLY A 69 -7.47 2.83 -12.42
C GLY A 69 -8.53 3.80 -11.88
N SER A 70 -9.22 3.50 -10.78
CA SER A 70 -10.18 4.42 -10.17
C SER A 70 -9.50 5.32 -9.12
N LEU A 71 -9.55 6.64 -9.33
CA LEU A 71 -9.00 7.63 -8.41
C LEU A 71 -9.67 7.56 -7.02
N GLU A 72 -11.00 7.54 -6.97
CA GLU A 72 -11.76 7.53 -5.70
C GLU A 72 -11.60 6.19 -4.95
N ALA A 73 -11.55 5.07 -5.66
CA ALA A 73 -11.26 3.79 -5.05
C ALA A 73 -9.82 3.75 -4.49
N THR A 74 -8.87 4.41 -5.17
CA THR A 74 -7.49 4.55 -4.69
C THR A 74 -7.44 5.35 -3.38
N LYS A 75 -8.13 6.50 -3.31
CA LYS A 75 -8.23 7.30 -2.08
C LYS A 75 -8.83 6.48 -0.93
N THR A 76 -9.92 5.77 -1.19
CA THR A 76 -10.56 4.88 -0.21
C THR A 76 -9.60 3.78 0.26
N LYS A 77 -8.80 3.22 -0.64
CA LYS A 77 -7.80 2.20 -0.29
C LYS A 77 -6.66 2.76 0.55
N ILE A 78 -6.20 3.98 0.26
CA ILE A 78 -5.19 4.68 1.06
C ILE A 78 -5.71 4.92 2.48
N ASP A 79 -6.93 5.44 2.61
CA ASP A 79 -7.56 5.72 3.90
C ASP A 79 -7.64 4.43 4.74
N ARG A 80 -8.22 3.36 4.16
CA ARG A 80 -8.29 2.04 4.79
C ARG A 80 -6.93 1.49 5.18
N LEU A 81 -5.91 1.62 4.33
CA LEU A 81 -4.57 1.13 4.62
C LEU A 81 -4.01 1.75 5.91
N PHE A 82 -4.16 3.06 6.07
CA PHE A 82 -3.68 3.75 7.27
C PHE A 82 -4.59 3.56 8.47
N THR A 83 -5.92 3.52 8.29
CA THR A 83 -6.86 3.17 9.35
C THR A 83 -6.57 1.80 9.93
N THR A 84 -6.43 0.76 9.09
CA THR A 84 -6.12 -0.60 9.55
C THR A 84 -4.78 -0.66 10.27
N ARG A 85 -3.76 0.07 9.77
CA ARG A 85 -2.46 0.16 10.45
C ARG A 85 -2.56 0.82 11.83
N GLY A 86 -3.37 1.86 11.97
CA GLY A 86 -3.62 2.51 13.26
C GLY A 86 -4.42 1.65 14.24
N LEU A 87 -5.38 0.86 13.74
CA LEU A 87 -6.24 0.00 14.55
C LEU A 87 -5.57 -1.30 15.00
N LEU A 88 -4.60 -1.81 14.22
CA LEU A 88 -3.97 -3.11 14.47
C LEU A 88 -2.44 -2.99 14.62
N PRO A 89 -1.92 -2.11 15.50
CA PRO A 89 -0.49 -1.91 15.67
C PRO A 89 0.24 -3.20 16.05
N GLN A 90 -0.40 -4.12 16.77
CA GLN A 90 0.16 -5.43 17.11
C GLN A 90 0.45 -6.32 15.88
N ILE A 91 -0.18 -6.06 14.73
CA ILE A 91 0.06 -6.81 13.49
C ILE A 91 1.04 -6.04 12.59
N VAL A 92 0.93 -4.72 12.54
CA VAL A 92 1.64 -3.89 11.56
C VAL A 92 2.88 -3.18 12.10
N ALA A 93 3.11 -3.19 13.41
CA ALA A 93 4.31 -2.62 14.01
C ALA A 93 5.54 -3.41 13.58
N ASN A 94 6.70 -2.76 13.68
CA ASN A 94 8.01 -3.30 13.34
C ASN A 94 8.45 -4.38 14.34
N LYS A 95 7.71 -5.48 14.38
CA LYS A 95 7.99 -6.66 15.18
C LYS A 95 9.21 -7.37 14.62
N SER A 96 10.07 -7.86 15.51
CA SER A 96 11.06 -8.84 15.10
C SER A 96 10.37 -10.12 14.59
N PRO A 97 11.04 -10.96 13.78
CA PRO A 97 10.49 -12.25 13.39
C PRO A 97 10.00 -13.07 14.59
N GLU A 98 10.73 -13.04 15.69
CA GLU A 98 10.38 -13.75 16.93
C GLU A 98 9.12 -13.17 17.59
N GLU A 99 9.00 -11.84 17.66
CA GLU A 99 7.80 -11.17 18.20
C GLU A 99 6.56 -11.38 17.32
N PHE A 100 6.75 -11.66 16.03
CA PHE A 100 5.69 -12.01 15.11
C PHE A 100 5.28 -13.48 15.27
N GLU A 101 6.23 -14.40 15.43
CA GLU A 101 5.97 -15.81 15.71
C GLU A 101 5.19 -16.01 17.02
N ASP A 102 5.60 -15.34 18.09
CA ASP A 102 4.88 -15.37 19.37
C ASP A 102 3.44 -14.84 19.22
N PHE A 103 3.26 -13.73 18.51
CA PHE A 103 1.93 -13.20 18.20
C PHE A 103 1.05 -14.23 17.46
N LEU A 104 1.59 -14.91 16.45
CA LEU A 104 0.84 -15.92 15.69
C LEU A 104 0.45 -17.11 16.56
N GLN A 105 1.36 -17.62 17.39
CA GLN A 105 1.06 -18.73 18.30
C GLN A 105 -0.08 -18.38 19.25
N ASN A 106 -0.06 -17.18 19.81
CA ASN A 106 -1.09 -16.70 20.72
C ASN A 106 -2.43 -16.44 20.01
N LEU A 107 -2.42 -15.98 18.75
CA LEU A 107 -3.63 -15.72 17.96
C LEU A 107 -4.47 -16.99 17.73
N PHE A 108 -3.84 -18.13 17.46
CA PHE A 108 -4.54 -19.40 17.22
C PHE A 108 -5.10 -20.03 18.50
N VAL A 109 -4.56 -19.70 19.67
CA VAL A 109 -5.08 -20.20 20.95
C VAL A 109 -6.42 -19.55 21.29
N TYR A 110 -6.57 -18.23 21.06
CA TYR A 110 -7.85 -17.52 21.29
C TYR A 110 -8.95 -17.89 20.30
N ALA A 111 -8.60 -18.33 19.07
CA ALA A 111 -9.59 -18.76 18.07
C ALA A 111 -10.13 -20.18 18.31
N ASN A 112 -9.48 -20.97 19.18
CA ASN A 112 -9.83 -22.37 19.47
C ASN A 112 -10.20 -22.63 20.94
N THR A 113 -10.28 -21.59 21.77
CA THR A 113 -10.96 -21.68 23.08
C THR A 113 -12.48 -21.75 22.86
N PRO A 114 -13.18 -22.74 23.44
CA PRO A 114 -14.62 -22.95 23.24
C PRO A 114 -15.49 -21.79 23.74
#